data_AF-A0A5E7AWH1-F1
#
_entry.id   AF-A0A5E7AWH1-F1
#
_cell.length_a   1.000
_cell.length_b   1.000
_cell.length_c   1.000
_cell.angle_alpha   90.00
_cell.angle_beta   90.00
_cell.angle_gamma   90.00
#
_symmetry.space_group_name_H-M   'P 1'
#
loop_
_entity.id
_entity.type
_entity.pdbx_description
1 polymer ?
#
loop_
_entity_poly.entity_id
_entity_poly.type
_entity_poly.pdbx_seq_one_letter_code
_entity_poly.pdbx_strand_id
1 'polypeptide(L)'
;MTPYRPLTSNPTAASVLTFNTLAATHFLHETACSRIRIGTDLLETLTSVTIRDIDDQDLYRFINAAFVSLRDGLDMMEEVQHRLTAQALNAT
;
A
#
# COMPACT_ATOMS: atom_id res chain seq x y z
N MET A 1 -11.63 -4.96 -20.56
CA MET A 1 -11.39 -4.65 -19.14
C MET A 1 -10.47 -3.46 -19.07
N THR A 2 -10.80 -2.45 -18.26
CA THR A 2 -9.88 -1.34 -17.97
C THR A 2 -8.73 -1.87 -17.11
N PRO A 3 -7.46 -1.56 -17.45
CA PRO A 3 -6.28 -2.14 -16.79
C PRO A 3 -5.99 -1.51 -15.43
N TYR A 4 -7.02 -1.02 -14.74
CA TYR A 4 -6.88 -0.25 -13.51
C TYR A 4 -7.69 -0.92 -12.41
N ARG A 5 -7.00 -1.35 -11.35
CA ARG A 5 -7.64 -1.87 -10.14
C ARG A 5 -7.68 -0.76 -9.08
N PRO A 6 -8.82 -0.53 -8.41
CA PRO A 6 -8.88 0.45 -7.33
C PRO A 6 -8.04 0.03 -6.14
N LEU A 7 -7.45 1.01 -5.47
CA LEU A 7 -6.82 0.81 -4.15
C LEU A 7 -7.91 0.62 -3.09
N THR A 8 -7.71 -0.31 -2.17
CA THR A 8 -8.64 -0.61 -1.07
C THR A 8 -8.71 0.53 -0.04
N SER A 9 -7.71 1.40 -0.03
CA SER A 9 -7.61 2.59 0.81
C SER A 9 -8.46 3.78 0.35
N ASN A 10 -9.16 3.70 -0.80
CA ASN A 10 -9.97 4.80 -1.32
C ASN A 10 -10.94 5.32 -0.24
N PRO A 11 -10.94 6.64 0.08
CA PRO A 11 -11.73 7.17 1.18
C PRO A 11 -13.22 7.37 0.83
N THR A 12 -13.60 7.11 -0.42
CA THR A 12 -14.97 7.32 -0.93
C THR A 12 -15.46 6.09 -1.67
N ALA A 13 -16.78 6.02 -1.87
CA ALA A 13 -17.39 4.97 -2.71
C ALA A 13 -16.96 5.05 -4.19
N ALA A 14 -16.49 6.22 -4.64
CA ALA A 14 -15.90 6.37 -5.96
C ALA A 14 -14.44 5.90 -5.94
N SER A 15 -14.11 4.99 -6.86
CA SER A 15 -12.75 4.47 -7.06
C SER A 15 -11.90 5.45 -7.89
N VAL A 16 -11.32 6.46 -7.24
CA VAL A 16 -10.54 7.51 -7.89
C VAL A 16 -9.05 7.15 -7.94
N LEU A 17 -8.54 6.48 -6.90
CA LEU A 17 -7.16 6.02 -6.85
C LEU A 17 -7.08 4.57 -7.33
N THR A 18 -6.25 4.32 -8.34
CA THR A 18 -6.11 3.01 -8.98
C THR A 18 -4.65 2.74 -9.34
N PHE A 19 -4.30 1.47 -9.51
CA PHE A 19 -3.00 1.06 -10.04
C PHE A 19 -3.16 0.28 -11.34
N ASN A 20 -2.16 0.40 -12.22
CA ASN A 20 -2.16 -0.23 -13.54
C ASN A 20 -1.79 -1.73 -13.42
N THR A 21 -2.78 -2.61 -13.58
CA THR A 21 -2.59 -4.07 -13.55
C THR A 21 -1.89 -4.63 -14.79
N LEU A 22 -1.57 -3.81 -15.79
CA LEU A 22 -0.71 -4.19 -16.92
C LEU A 22 0.73 -3.66 -16.80
N ALA A 23 1.06 -2.92 -15.73
CA ALA A 23 2.45 -2.50 -15.48
C ALA A 23 3.37 -3.72 -15.31
N ALA A 24 4.65 -3.57 -15.68
CA ALA A 24 5.64 -4.63 -15.46
C ALA A 24 5.73 -5.00 -13.97
N THR A 25 5.88 -6.29 -13.67
CA THR A 25 5.82 -6.79 -12.28
C THR A 25 6.83 -6.11 -11.36
N HIS A 26 8.02 -5.78 -11.85
CA HIS A 26 9.03 -5.09 -11.03
C HIS A 26 8.60 -3.66 -10.64
N PHE A 27 7.88 -2.93 -11.49
CA PHE A 27 7.35 -1.60 -11.13
C PHE A 27 6.27 -1.70 -10.05
N LEU A 28 5.39 -2.71 -10.13
CA LEU A 28 4.41 -2.96 -9.07
C LEU A 28 5.09 -3.32 -7.75
N HIS A 29 6.08 -4.22 -7.79
CA HIS A 29 6.85 -4.62 -6.62
C HIS A 29 7.63 -3.45 -5.99
N GLU A 30 8.35 -2.67 -6.77
CA GLU A 30 9.12 -1.52 -6.29
C GLU A 30 8.20 -0.47 -5.64
N THR A 31 7.07 -0.17 -6.28
CA THR A 31 6.07 0.75 -5.73
C THR A 31 5.47 0.20 -4.44
N ALA A 32 5.15 -1.09 -4.40
CA ALA A 32 4.62 -1.75 -3.21
C ALA A 32 5.61 -1.67 -2.03
N CYS A 33 6.88 -1.98 -2.27
CA CYS A 33 7.93 -1.87 -1.26
C CYS A 33 8.11 -0.43 -0.76
N SER A 34 8.05 0.56 -1.66
CA SER A 34 8.12 1.98 -1.29
C SER A 34 6.96 2.36 -0.36
N ARG A 35 5.72 1.97 -0.71
CA ARG A 35 4.52 2.22 0.11
C ARG A 35 4.58 1.54 1.47
N ILE A 36 5.04 0.29 1.51
CA ILE A 36 5.23 -0.44 2.77
C ILE A 36 6.26 0.26 3.65
N ARG A 37 7.41 0.64 3.08
CA ARG A 37 8.47 1.36 3.80
C ARG A 37 7.96 2.67 4.39
N ILE A 38 7.28 3.49 3.62
CA ILE A 38 6.71 4.77 4.11
C ILE A 38 5.78 4.52 5.30
N GLY A 39 4.91 3.51 5.21
CA GLY A 39 4.00 3.16 6.30
C GLY A 39 4.75 2.67 7.54
N THR A 40 5.78 1.85 7.37
CA THR A 40 6.65 1.38 8.46
C THR A 40 7.42 2.52 9.11
N ASP A 41 8.06 3.40 8.34
CA ASP A 41 8.83 4.54 8.84
C ASP A 41 7.95 5.49 9.68
N LEU A 42 6.69 5.69 9.28
CA LEU A 42 5.71 6.48 10.04
C LEU A 42 5.38 5.82 11.39
N LEU A 43 5.23 4.49 11.43
CA LEU A 43 5.01 3.75 12.68
C LEU A 43 6.24 3.76 13.58
N GLU A 44 7.44 3.65 13.02
CA GLU A 44 8.71 3.76 13.76
C GLU A 44 8.93 5.16 14.35
N THR A 45 8.43 6.20 13.68
CA THR A 45 8.42 7.55 14.25
C THR A 45 7.61 7.59 15.54
N LEU A 46 6.47 6.87 15.62
CA LEU A 46 5.65 6.80 16.83
C LEU A 46 6.31 6.01 17.98
N THR A 47 7.25 5.10 17.68
CA THR A 47 7.96 4.33 18.71
C THR A 47 9.21 5.04 19.23
N SER A 48 9.80 5.95 18.44
CA SER A 48 11.03 6.68 18.77
C SER A 48 10.79 8.03 19.44
N VAL A 49 9.66 8.69 19.17
CA VAL A 49 9.32 9.98 19.78
C VAL A 49 8.81 9.73 21.20
N THR A 50 9.38 10.43 22.20
CA THR A 50 8.70 10.55 23.50
C THR A 50 7.45 11.37 23.24
N ILE A 51 6.32 10.70 23.01
CA ILE A 51 5.03 11.33 22.75
C ILE A 51 4.58 12.05 24.03
N ARG A 52 5.10 13.25 24.25
CA ARG A 52 4.55 14.24 25.19
C ARG A 52 3.74 15.21 24.35
N ASP A 53 2.48 15.40 24.73
CA ASP A 53 1.58 16.40 24.16
C ASP A 53 1.19 16.20 22.67
N ILE A 54 1.21 14.96 22.15
CA ILE A 54 0.48 14.71 20.88
C ILE A 54 -1.02 14.80 21.18
N ASP A 55 -1.74 15.59 20.39
CA ASP A 55 -3.18 15.55 20.44
C ASP A 55 -3.73 14.36 19.65
N ASP A 56 -4.98 13.97 19.95
CA ASP A 56 -5.64 12.83 19.31
C ASP A 56 -5.74 13.00 17.78
N GLN A 57 -5.79 14.23 17.28
CA GLN A 57 -5.94 14.52 15.86
C GLN A 57 -4.63 14.26 15.12
N ASP A 58 -3.49 14.66 15.69
CA ASP A 58 -2.17 14.40 15.15
C ASP A 58 -1.85 12.90 15.18
N LEU A 59 -2.17 12.22 16.28
CA LEU A 59 -2.05 10.77 16.35
C LEU A 59 -2.89 10.07 15.27
N TYR A 60 -4.14 10.49 15.09
CA TYR A 60 -5.01 9.95 14.04
C TYR A 60 -4.44 10.19 12.64
N ARG A 61 -3.95 11.40 12.34
CA ARG A 61 -3.33 11.73 11.03
C ARG A 61 -2.13 10.83 10.74
N PHE A 62 -1.25 10.62 11.73
CA PHE A 62 -0.08 9.75 11.59
C PHE A 62 -0.47 8.30 11.32
N ILE A 63 -1.35 7.74 12.17
CA ILE A 63 -1.81 6.35 12.02
C ILE A 63 -2.53 6.17 10.69
N ASN A 64 -3.39 7.12 10.30
CA ASN A 64 -4.13 7.04 9.05
C ASN A 64 -3.20 7.08 7.83
N ALA A 65 -2.18 7.96 7.83
CA ALA A 65 -1.18 8.01 6.76
C ALA A 65 -0.40 6.69 6.65
N ALA A 66 0.02 6.12 7.78
CA ALA A 66 0.68 4.82 7.80
C ALA A 66 -0.24 3.70 7.27
N PHE A 67 -1.48 3.65 7.76
CA PHE A 67 -2.48 2.67 7.34
C PHE A 67 -2.75 2.71 5.84
N VAL A 68 -3.00 3.89 5.27
CA VAL A 68 -3.25 4.07 3.84
C VAL A 68 -2.05 3.60 3.03
N SER A 69 -0.83 4.00 3.41
CA SER A 69 0.38 3.59 2.70
C SER A 69 0.58 2.07 2.74
N LEU A 70 0.37 1.44 3.89
CA LEU A 70 0.47 -0.03 4.02
C LEU A 70 -0.59 -0.75 3.17
N ARG A 71 -1.84 -0.27 3.16
CA ARG A 71 -2.92 -0.85 2.35
C ARG A 71 -2.61 -0.76 0.86
N ASP A 72 -2.15 0.40 0.40
CA ASP A 72 -1.75 0.59 -1.00
C ASP A 72 -0.64 -0.38 -1.40
N GLY A 73 0.36 -0.57 -0.53
CA GLY A 73 1.44 -1.53 -0.76
C GLY A 73 0.94 -2.97 -0.82
N LEU A 74 0.02 -3.36 0.07
CA LEU A 74 -0.56 -4.70 0.09
C LEU A 74 -1.37 -5.01 -1.18
N ASP A 75 -2.17 -4.05 -1.68
CA ASP A 75 -2.94 -4.24 -2.91
C ASP A 75 -2.04 -4.58 -4.10
N MET A 76 -0.89 -3.91 -4.21
CA MET A 76 0.09 -4.15 -5.25
C MET A 76 0.86 -5.47 -5.04
N MET A 77 1.17 -5.82 -3.78
CA MET A 77 1.78 -7.12 -3.46
C MET A 77 0.86 -8.29 -3.78
N GLU A 78 -0.46 -8.16 -3.57
CA GLU A 78 -1.43 -9.18 -3.96
C GLU A 78 -1.41 -9.42 -5.48
N GLU A 79 -1.34 -8.37 -6.28
CA GLU A 79 -1.22 -8.49 -7.74
C GLU A 79 0.12 -9.14 -8.14
N VAL A 80 1.22 -8.77 -7.50
CA VAL A 80 2.53 -9.41 -7.73
C VAL A 80 2.46 -10.91 -7.39
N GLN A 81 1.90 -11.27 -6.22
CA GLN A 81 1.74 -12.65 -5.78
C GLN A 81 0.86 -13.45 -6.75
N HIS A 82 -0.26 -12.87 -7.19
CA HIS A 82 -1.16 -13.49 -8.17
C HIS A 82 -0.41 -13.85 -9.47
N ARG A 83 0.44 -12.93 -9.97
CA ARG A 83 1.25 -13.18 -11.17
C ARG A 83 2.29 -14.27 -10.97
N LEU A 84 2.98 -14.28 -9.83
CA LEU A 84 3.97 -15.31 -9.51
C LEU A 84 3.32 -16.69 -9.43
N THR A 85 2.15 -16.79 -8.81
CA THR A 85 1.37 -18.04 -8.75
C THR A 85 0.94 -18.50 -10.14
N ALA A 86 0.44 -17.59 -10.99
CA ALA A 86 0.07 -17.93 -12.37
C ALA A 86 1.27 -18.41 -13.20
N GLN A 87 2.45 -17.80 -13.03
CA GLN A 87 3.68 -18.23 -13.70
C GLN A 87 4.13 -19.62 -13.24
N ALA A 88 4.06 -19.92 -11.94
CA ALA A 88 4.41 -21.22 -11.40
C ALA A 88 3.52 -22.35 -11.96
N LEU A 89 2.21 -22.10 -12.07
CA LEU A 89 1.25 -23.06 -12.64
C LEU A 89 1.47 -23.33 -14.13
N ASN A 90 1.94 -22.34 -14.89
CA ASN A 90 2.23 -22.49 -16.32
C ASN A 90 3.56 -23.21 -16.59
N ALA A 91 4.40 -23.36 -15.57
CA ALA A 91 5.71 -24.03 -15.66
C ALA A 91 5.65 -25.52 -15.29
N THR A 92 4.52 -26.00 -14.75
CA THR A 92 4.22 -27.42 -14.44
C THR A 92 3.40 -28.07 -15.53
#